data_AF-A0A832CDN1-F1
#
_entry.id   AF-A0A832CDN1-F1
#
_cell.length_a   1.000
_cell.length_b   1.000
_cell.length_c   1.000
_cell.angle_alpha   90.00
_cell.angle_beta   90.00
_cell.angle_gamma   90.00
#
_symmetry.space_group_name_H-M   'P 1'
#
loop_
_entity.id
_entity.type
_entity.pdbx_description
1 polymer ?
#
loop_
_entity_poly.entity_id
_entity_poly.type
_entity_poly.pdbx_seq_one_letter_code
_entity_poly.pdbx_strand_id
1 'polypeptide(L)'
;MTAELVELLEKLLPESRKSIRVLALFLENPKEAYTKYMVEKLTATNKVGVVLERFRELNILEVVDEEPRAYRLNLRNPLVRSLLRLVEHT
;
A
#
# COMPACT_ATOMS: atom_id res chain seq x y z
N MET A 1 1.38 -1.78 10.54
CA MET A 1 2.78 -1.34 10.75
C MET A 1 2.73 -0.30 11.85
N THR A 2 3.67 -0.24 12.79
CA THR A 2 3.61 0.82 13.80
C THR A 2 3.79 2.18 13.12
N ALA A 3 3.04 3.20 13.57
CA ALA A 3 3.15 4.55 13.03
C ALA A 3 4.60 5.10 13.10
N GLU A 4 5.33 4.70 14.15
CA GLU A 4 6.74 5.02 14.37
C GLU A 4 7.65 4.46 13.26
N LEU A 5 7.42 3.22 12.82
CA LEU A 5 8.20 2.61 11.73
C LEU A 5 7.90 3.28 10.38
N VAL A 6 6.63 3.61 10.10
CA VAL A 6 6.26 4.39 8.91
C VAL A 6 7.03 5.71 8.90
N GLU A 7 7.00 6.44 10.02
CA GLU A 7 7.66 7.74 10.14
C GLU A 7 9.19 7.63 9.99
N LEU A 8 9.80 6.60 10.57
CA LEU A 8 11.23 6.32 10.41
C LEU A 8 11.60 6.04 8.95
N LEU A 9 10.85 5.18 8.26
CA LEU A 9 11.09 4.86 6.86
C LEU A 9 10.92 6.08 5.95
N GLU A 10 9.94 6.93 6.24
CA GLU A 10 9.76 8.20 5.53
C GLU A 10 10.94 9.17 5.74
N LYS A 11 11.57 9.18 6.92
CA LYS A 11 12.77 9.99 7.20
C LYS A 11 14.00 9.45 6.47
N LEU A 12 14.15 8.12 6.39
CA LEU A 12 15.29 7.48 5.72
C LEU A 12 15.17 7.53 4.18
N LEU A 13 13.95 7.47 3.65
CA LEU A 13 13.66 7.38 2.22
C LEU A 13 12.65 8.46 1.80
N PRO A 14 13.03 9.75 1.84
CA PRO A 14 12.11 10.86 1.59
C PRO A 14 11.44 10.79 0.21
N GLU A 15 12.19 10.38 -0.82
CA GLU A 15 11.70 10.20 -2.19
C GLU A 15 10.65 9.08 -2.32
N SER A 16 10.57 8.18 -1.33
CA SER A 16 9.63 7.06 -1.30
C SER A 16 8.46 7.26 -0.33
N ARG A 17 8.37 8.42 0.36
CA ARG A 17 7.34 8.70 1.37
C ARG A 17 5.93 8.34 0.90
N LYS A 18 5.57 8.73 -0.32
CA LYS A 18 4.26 8.42 -0.92
C LYS A 18 4.03 6.92 -1.04
N SER A 19 5.00 6.19 -1.59
CA SER A 19 4.91 4.73 -1.77
C SER A 19 4.82 4.01 -0.43
N ILE A 20 5.56 4.47 0.57
CA ILE A 20 5.55 3.91 1.93
C ILE A 20 4.15 4.06 2.56
N ARG A 21 3.54 5.26 2.50
CA ARG A 21 2.20 5.49 3.05
C ARG A 21 1.13 4.65 2.36
N VAL A 22 1.17 4.58 1.04
CA VAL A 22 0.23 3.76 0.27
C VAL A 22 0.39 2.29 0.65
N LEU A 23 1.62 1.78 0.69
CA LEU A 23 1.88 0.40 1.09
C LEU A 23 1.42 0.11 2.52
N ALA A 24 1.67 1.04 3.46
CA ALA A 24 1.25 0.93 4.85
C ALA A 24 -0.27 0.75 4.97
N LEU A 25 -1.06 1.58 4.26
CA LEU A 25 -2.53 1.47 4.24
C LEU A 25 -2.99 0.05 3.88
N PHE A 26 -2.40 -0.55 2.83
CA PHE A 26 -2.77 -1.89 2.39
C PHE A 26 -2.26 -3.00 3.32
N LEU A 27 -1.08 -2.83 3.92
CA LEU A 27 -0.54 -3.81 4.88
C LEU A 27 -1.31 -3.81 6.20
N GLU A 28 -1.83 -2.67 6.64
CA GLU A 28 -2.67 -2.55 7.83
C GLU A 28 -4.07 -3.13 7.62
N ASN A 29 -4.55 -3.10 6.37
CA ASN A 29 -5.89 -3.54 6.01
C ASN A 29 -5.82 -4.56 4.84
N PRO A 30 -5.18 -5.73 5.03
CA PRO A 30 -4.79 -6.62 3.94
C PRO A 30 -5.94 -7.24 3.15
N LYS A 31 -7.16 -7.19 3.68
CA LYS A 31 -8.37 -7.73 3.04
C LYS A 31 -9.23 -6.63 2.38
N GLU A 32 -8.98 -5.37 2.72
CA GLU A 32 -9.77 -4.24 2.24
C GLU A 32 -9.39 -3.85 0.82
N ALA A 33 -10.37 -3.35 0.08
CA ALA A 33 -10.18 -2.81 -1.26
C ALA A 33 -10.37 -1.30 -1.25
N TYR A 34 -9.50 -0.58 -1.95
CA TYR A 34 -9.54 0.88 -2.02
C TYR A 34 -9.53 1.36 -3.47
N THR A 35 -10.41 2.30 -3.77
CA THR A 35 -10.31 3.08 -5.01
C THR A 35 -9.16 4.08 -4.90
N LYS A 36 -8.66 4.59 -6.03
CA LYS A 36 -7.65 5.66 -6.05
C LYS A 36 -8.02 6.82 -5.12
N TYR A 37 -9.27 7.28 -5.16
CA TYR A 37 -9.74 8.40 -4.35
C TYR A 37 -9.73 8.10 -2.84
N MET A 38 -10.07 6.87 -2.45
CA MET A 38 -9.99 6.45 -1.05
C MET A 38 -8.54 6.44 -0.57
N VAL A 39 -7.62 5.92 -1.38
CA VAL A 39 -6.18 5.91 -1.05
C VAL A 39 -5.68 7.34 -0.83
N GLU A 40 -5.95 8.27 -1.76
CA GLU A 40 -5.51 9.66 -1.63
C GLU A 40 -6.00 10.32 -0.34
N LYS A 41 -7.28 10.06 0.01
CA LYS A 41 -7.90 10.58 1.23
C LYS A 41 -7.27 9.97 2.49
N LEU A 42 -7.14 8.65 2.55
CA LEU A 42 -6.69 7.94 3.74
C LEU A 42 -5.20 8.12 4.02
N THR A 43 -4.37 8.27 2.97
CA THR A 43 -2.93 8.48 3.14
C THR A 43 -2.54 9.97 3.18
N ALA A 44 -3.51 10.87 3.09
CA ALA A 44 -3.29 12.31 2.91
C ALA A 44 -2.25 12.62 1.82
N THR A 45 -2.35 11.91 0.68
CA THR A 45 -1.38 12.02 -0.42
C THR A 45 -2.09 12.21 -1.76
N ASN A 46 -1.49 12.98 -2.68
CA ASN A 46 -2.05 13.24 -4.00
C ASN A 46 -1.36 12.43 -5.11
N LYS A 47 -2.00 12.35 -6.29
CA LYS A 47 -1.44 11.75 -7.51
C LYS A 47 -0.91 10.33 -7.25
N VAL A 48 -1.66 9.53 -6.49
CA VAL A 48 -1.22 8.17 -6.11
C VAL A 48 -1.37 7.15 -7.24
N GLY A 49 -2.02 7.51 -8.35
CA GLY A 49 -2.25 6.60 -9.48
C GLY A 49 -0.98 5.93 -9.98
N VAL A 50 0.14 6.66 -10.10
CA VAL A 50 1.43 6.08 -10.52
C VAL A 50 1.95 5.05 -9.51
N VAL A 51 1.70 5.25 -8.21
CA VAL A 51 2.11 4.30 -7.17
C VAL A 51 1.25 3.05 -7.20
N LEU A 52 -0.07 3.20 -7.34
CA LEU A 52 -0.99 2.08 -7.45
C LEU A 52 -0.68 1.22 -8.68
N GLU A 53 -0.42 1.84 -9.82
CA GLU A 53 -0.05 1.11 -11.03
C GLU A 53 1.31 0.41 -10.90
N ARG A 54 2.33 1.05 -10.31
CA ARG A 54 3.61 0.37 -10.02
C ARG A 54 3.42 -0.83 -9.10
N PHE A 55 2.61 -0.70 -8.06
CA PHE A 55 2.34 -1.82 -7.16
C PHE A 55 1.54 -2.93 -7.84
N ARG A 56 0.62 -2.60 -8.74
CA ARG A 56 -0.06 -3.57 -9.60
C ARG A 56 0.93 -4.31 -10.51
N GLU A 57 1.82 -3.58 -11.19
CA GLU A 57 2.85 -4.15 -12.07
C GLU A 57 3.83 -5.06 -11.32
N LEU A 58 4.15 -4.73 -10.07
CA LEU A 58 4.98 -5.56 -9.19
C LEU A 58 4.20 -6.72 -8.52
N ASN A 59 2.92 -6.92 -8.88
CA ASN A 59 2.01 -7.89 -8.27
C ASN A 59 1.87 -7.73 -6.74
N ILE A 60 2.12 -6.54 -6.19
CA ILE A 60 1.89 -6.22 -4.78
C ILE A 60 0.39 -5.98 -4.55
N LEU A 61 -0.25 -5.29 -5.48
CA LEU A 61 -1.70 -5.08 -5.51
C LEU A 61 -2.33 -5.85 -6.68
N GLU A 62 -3.57 -6.24 -6.51
CA GLU A 62 -4.45 -6.76 -7.55
C GLU A 62 -5.64 -5.80 -7.74
N VAL A 63 -6.17 -5.73 -8.97
CA VAL A 63 -7.42 -5.03 -9.25
C VAL A 63 -8.57 -5.99 -8.98
N VAL A 64 -9.52 -5.57 -8.14
CA VAL A 64 -10.66 -6.41 -7.71
C VAL A 64 -12.01 -5.91 -8.23
N ASP A 65 -12.05 -4.67 -8.73
CA ASP A 65 -13.18 -4.03 -9.39
C ASP A 65 -12.61 -3.07 -10.44
N GLU A 66 -13.28 -2.89 -11.57
CA GLU A 66 -12.90 -1.95 -12.64
C GLU A 66 -13.76 -0.67 -12.65
N GLU A 67 -14.95 -0.66 -12.02
CA GLU A 67 -15.92 0.45 -12.12
C GLU A 67 -16.57 0.82 -10.76
N PRO A 68 -15.95 1.70 -9.94
CA PRO A 68 -14.65 2.33 -10.15
C PRO A 68 -13.48 1.39 -9.81
N ARG A 69 -12.36 1.53 -10.53
CA ARG A 69 -11.17 0.71 -10.29
C ARG A 69 -10.75 0.69 -8.82
N ALA A 70 -10.74 -0.49 -8.23
CA ALA A 70 -10.38 -0.74 -6.85
C ALA A 70 -9.23 -1.74 -6.75
N TYR A 71 -8.31 -1.46 -5.82
CA TYR A 71 -7.10 -2.24 -5.61
C TYR A 71 -7.16 -2.92 -4.24
N ARG A 72 -6.60 -4.12 -4.14
CA ARG A 72 -6.40 -4.86 -2.88
C ARG A 72 -4.99 -5.45 -2.83
N LEU A 73 -4.50 -5.72 -1.64
CA LEU A 73 -3.24 -6.43 -1.44
C LEU A 73 -3.30 -7.85 -2.05
N ASN A 74 -2.32 -8.21 -2.88
CA ASN A 74 -2.26 -9.53 -3.51
C ASN A 74 -1.63 -10.56 -2.56
N LEU A 75 -2.46 -11.23 -1.77
CA LEU A 75 -2.02 -12.24 -0.78
C LEU A 75 -1.42 -13.51 -1.42
N ARG A 76 -1.57 -13.69 -2.74
CA ARG A 76 -0.92 -14.80 -3.47
C ARG A 76 0.57 -14.52 -3.69
N ASN A 77 1.00 -13.25 -3.64
CA ASN A 77 2.40 -12.86 -3.79
C ASN A 77 3.24 -13.25 -2.55
N PRO A 78 4.33 -14.04 -2.69
CA PRO A 78 5.20 -14.43 -1.58
C PRO A 78 5.86 -13.25 -0.85
N LEU A 79 6.25 -12.19 -1.57
CA LEU A 79 6.84 -10.98 -0.99
C LEU A 79 5.85 -10.30 -0.04
N VAL A 80 4.61 -10.13 -0.51
CA VAL A 80 3.51 -9.54 0.28
C VAL A 80 3.28 -10.34 1.57
N ARG A 81 3.25 -11.67 1.49
CA ARG A 81 3.10 -12.52 2.69
C ARG A 81 4.28 -12.37 3.66
N SER A 82 5.50 -12.19 3.16
CA SER A 82 6.67 -11.93 4.02
C SER A 82 6.60 -10.56 4.68
N LEU A 83 6.14 -9.53 3.96
CA LEU A 83 5.91 -8.20 4.54
C LEU A 83 4.83 -8.23 5.63
N LEU A 84 3.72 -8.94 5.40
CA LEU A 84 2.66 -9.09 6.40
C LEU A 84 3.15 -9.76 7.68
N ARG A 85 3.90 -10.87 7.57
CA ARG A 85 4.50 -11.53 8.74
C ARG A 85 5.43 -10.60 9.51
N LEU A 86 6.24 -9.79 8.81
CA LEU A 86 7.10 -8.81 9.46
C LEU A 86 6.27 -7.79 10.25
N VAL A 87 5.18 -7.29 9.64
CA VAL A 87 4.27 -6.34 10.28
C VAL A 87 3.50 -6.95 11.46
N GLU A 88 3.12 -8.23 11.42
CA GLU A 88 2.45 -8.94 12.53
C GLU A 88 3.36 -9.15 13.74
N HIS A 89 4.68 -9.17 13.54
CA HIS A 89 5.69 -9.34 14.57
C HIS A 89 6.29 -8.02 15.08
N THR A 90 5.83 -6.87 14.58
CA THR A 90 6.29 -5.52 14.97
C THR A 90 5.20 -4.79 15.76
#